data_AF-S4MZN8-F1
#
_entry.id   AF-S4MZN8-F1
#
_cell.length_a   1.000
_cell.length_b   1.000
_cell.length_c   1.000
_cell.angle_alpha   90.00
_cell.angle_beta   90.00
_cell.angle_gamma   90.00
#
_symmetry.space_group_name_H-M   'P 1'
#
loop_
_entity.id
_entity.type
_entity.pdbx_description
1 polymer ?
#
loop_
_entity_poly.entity_id
_entity_poly.type
_entity_poly.pdbx_seq_one_letter_code
_entity_poly.pdbx_strand_id
1 'polypeptide(L)' 'MKEKEKLQEKLEGLRKYINNLVQSGYVTKSSSKAFDENFDEFVQGTKTTLDGLDGMGDYLTMAADKFEQIDEELAKQARK' A
#
# COMPACT_ATOMS: atom_id res chain seq x y z
N MET A 1 5.19 -7.10 2.69
CA MET A 1 4.68 -8.16 1.79
C MET A 1 3.31 -8.70 2.22
N LYS A 2 3.18 -9.60 3.22
CA LYS A 2 1.91 -10.28 3.55
C LYS A 2 0.72 -9.36 3.86
N GLU A 3 0.98 -8.25 4.55
CA GLU A 3 -0.08 -7.31 4.94
C GLU A 3 -0.53 -6.38 3.81
N LYS A 4 0.36 -6.08 2.86
CA LYS A 4 0.03 -5.38 1.62
C LYS A 4 -0.84 -6.22 0.71
N GLU A 5 -0.49 -7.49 0.52
CA GLU A 5 -1.28 -8.44 -0.28
C GLU A 5 -2.69 -8.59 0.28
N LYS A 6 -2.84 -8.77 1.60
CA LYS A 6 -4.16 -8.80 2.25
C LYS A 6 -4.98 -7.53 2.03
N LEU A 7 -4.34 -6.36 2.02
CA LEU A 7 -5.05 -5.10 1.78
C LEU A 7 -5.45 -4.97 0.31
N GLN A 8 -4.61 -5.40 -0.63
CA GLN A 8 -4.94 -5.47 -2.05
C GLN A 8 -6.13 -6.41 -2.31
N GLU A 9 -6.13 -7.61 -1.72
CA GLU A 9 -7.27 -8.54 -1.81
C GLU A 9 -8.57 -7.93 -1.28
N LYS A 10 -8.50 -7.22 -0.14
CA LYS A 10 -9.67 -6.52 0.43
C LYS A 10 -10.17 -5.41 -0.49
N LEU A 11 -9.28 -4.62 -1.09
CA LEU A 11 -9.64 -3.55 -2.04
C LEU A 11 -10.32 -4.12 -3.29
N GLU A 12 -9.82 -5.24 -3.83
CA GLU A 12 -10.45 -5.93 -4.94
C GLU A 12 -11.83 -6.49 -4.57
N GLY A 13 -11.98 -7.03 -3.36
CA GLY A 13 -13.26 -7.46 -2.83
C GLY A 13 -14.28 -6.33 -2.74
N LEU A 14 -13.87 -5.16 -2.23
CA LEU A 14 -14.71 -3.96 -2.17
C LEU A 14 -15.12 -3.50 -3.58
N ARG A 15 -14.21 -3.54 -4.56
CA ARG A 15 -14.50 -3.21 -5.96
C ARG A 15 -15.62 -4.08 -6.54
N LYS A 16 -15.52 -5.40 -6.36
CA LYS A 16 -16.53 -6.35 -6.84
C LYS A 16 -17.89 -6.11 -6.18
N TYR A 17 -17.90 -5.90 -4.86
CA TYR A 17 -19.12 -5.63 -4.12
C TYR A 17 -19.84 -4.36 -4.61
N ILE A 18 -19.07 -3.28 -4.79
CA ILE A 18 -19.57 -2.00 -5.31
C ILE A 18 -20.12 -2.14 -6.72
N ASN A 19 -19.38 -2.80 -7.62
CA ASN A 19 -19.83 -3.02 -9.00
C ASN A 19 -21.18 -3.75 -9.02
N ASN A 20 -21.37 -4.75 -8.15
CA ASN A 20 -22.63 -5.47 -8.01
C ASN A 20 -23.76 -4.56 -7.52
N LEU A 21 -23.51 -3.68 -6.55
CA LEU A 21 -24.52 -2.72 -6.06
C LEU A 21 -24.95 -1.74 -7.15
N VAL A 22 -23.98 -1.19 -7.89
CA VAL A 22 -24.23 -0.26 -9.00
C VAL A 22 -25.04 -0.93 -10.11
N GLN A 23 -24.70 -2.18 -10.46
CA GLN A 23 -25.43 -2.96 -11.48
C GLN A 23 -26.83 -3.39 -11.02
N SER A 24 -27.03 -3.63 -9.72
CA SER A 24 -28.32 -4.05 -9.14
C SER A 24 -29.38 -2.94 -9.08
N GLY A 25 -29.06 -1.72 -9.52
CA GLY A 25 -30.05 -0.65 -9.74
C GLY A 25 -30.08 0.44 -8.66
N TYR A 26 -29.05 0.58 -7.84
CA TYR A 26 -29.03 1.54 -6.72
C TYR A 26 -28.98 3.02 -7.16
N VAL A 27 -28.73 3.34 -8.43
CA VAL A 27 -28.52 4.72 -8.90
C VAL A 27 -28.87 4.92 -10.37
N THR A 28 -29.26 6.15 -10.73
CA THR A 28 -29.38 6.59 -12.13
C THR A 28 -28.03 6.48 -12.85
N LYS A 29 -28.02 6.23 -14.17
CA LYS A 29 -26.80 6.00 -14.97
C LYS A 29 -25.66 7.00 -14.72
N SER A 30 -25.98 8.26 -14.43
CA SER A 30 -24.99 9.32 -14.15
C SER A 30 -24.34 9.17 -12.77
N SER A 31 -25.12 8.84 -11.73
CA SER A 31 -24.60 8.64 -10.37
C SER A 31 -23.78 7.36 -10.25
N SER A 32 -24.13 6.32 -11.02
CA SER A 32 -23.32 5.11 -11.18
C SER A 32 -21.91 5.42 -11.72
N LYS A 33 -21.84 6.20 -12.81
CA LYS A 33 -20.56 6.53 -13.45
C LYS A 33 -19.65 7.36 -12.55
N ALA A 34 -20.19 8.40 -11.91
CA ALA A 34 -19.41 9.22 -10.99
C ALA A 34 -18.92 8.41 -9.78
N PHE A 35 -19.71 7.47 -9.28
CA PHE A 35 -19.29 6.58 -8.21
C PHE A 35 -18.13 5.68 -8.67
N ASP A 36 -18.25 5.05 -9.83
CA ASP A 36 -17.21 4.17 -10.39
C ASP A 36 -15.87 4.92 -10.55
N GLU A 37 -15.89 6.14 -11.09
CA GLU A 37 -14.69 6.98 -11.24
C GLU A 37 -14.04 7.31 -9.89
N ASN A 38 -14.83 7.76 -8.90
CA ASN A 38 -14.31 8.06 -7.55
C ASN A 38 -13.78 6.82 -6.85
N PHE A 39 -14.41 5.67 -7.04
CA PHE A 39 -13.98 4.42 -6.42
C PHE A 39 -12.68 3.90 -7.04
N ASP A 40 -12.53 4.03 -8.37
CA ASP A 40 -11.26 3.71 -9.04
C ASP A 40 -10.12 4.62 -8.58
N GLU A 41 -10.39 5.92 -8.38
CA GLU A 41 -9.43 6.86 -7.79
C GLU A 41 -9.04 6.45 -6.36
N PHE A 42 -10.01 6.07 -5.53
CA PHE A 42 -9.76 5.58 -4.18
C PHE A 42 -8.86 4.33 -4.15
N VAL A 43 -9.14 3.35 -5.02
CA VAL A 43 -8.32 2.13 -5.13
C VAL A 43 -6.90 2.48 -5.56
N GLN A 44 -6.74 3.36 -6.55
CA GLN A 44 -5.43 3.79 -7.04
C GLN A 44 -4.64 4.56 -5.98
N GLY A 45 -5.29 5.46 -5.25
CA GLY A 45 -4.69 6.18 -4.13
C GLY A 45 -4.21 5.24 -3.04
N THR A 46 -5.05 4.27 -2.66
CA THR A 46 -4.69 3.29 -1.62
C THR A 46 -3.50 2.41 -2.04
N LYS A 47 -3.44 1.98 -3.31
CA LYS A 47 -2.28 1.25 -3.84
C LYS A 47 -0.99 2.08 -3.72
N THR A 48 -1.06 3.34 -4.14
CA THR A 48 0.07 4.28 -4.05
C THR A 48 0.53 4.47 -2.60
N THR A 49 -0.39 4.60 -1.64
CA THR A 49 -0.06 4.70 -0.22
C THR A 49 0.65 3.46 0.29
N LEU A 50 0.19 2.26 -0.09
CA LEU A 50 0.84 1.00 0.30
C LEU A 50 2.25 0.87 -0.26
N ASP A 51 2.45 1.23 -1.52
CA ASP A 51 3.77 1.23 -2.14
C ASP A 51 4.73 2.20 -1.43
N GLY A 52 4.23 3.37 -1.02
CA GLY A 52 4.99 4.31 -0.19
C GLY A 52 5.40 3.73 1.16
N LEU A 53 4.50 3.01 1.84
CA LEU A 53 4.79 2.35 3.12
C LEU A 53 5.86 1.26 2.99
N ASP A 54 5.82 0.44 1.93
CA ASP A 54 6.86 -0.56 1.66
C ASP A 54 8.22 0.14 1.46
N GLY A 55 8.28 1.20 0.66
CA GLY A 55 9.52 1.96 0.42
C GLY A 55 10.09 2.58 1.70
N MET A 56 9.24 3.03 2.62
CA MET A 56 9.68 3.49 3.95
C MET A 56 10.27 2.35 4.78
N GLY A 57 9.66 1.16 4.74
CA GLY A 57 10.19 -0.03 5.41
C GLY A 57 11.55 -0.46 4.87
N ASP A 58 11.71 -0.45 3.55
CA ASP A 58 12.98 -0.77 2.90
C ASP A 58 14.08 0.24 3.30
N TYR A 59 13.74 1.54 3.30
CA TYR A 59 14.67 2.58 3.74
C TYR A 59 15.11 2.37 5.20
N LEU A 60 14.18 2.08 6.11
CA LEU A 60 14.50 1.84 7.52
C LEU A 60 15.38 0.60 7.70
N THR A 61 15.14 -0.46 6.94
CA THR A 61 15.95 -1.68 6.95
C THR A 61 17.37 -1.38 6.46
N MET A 62 17.50 -0.71 5.31
CA MET A 62 18.81 -0.30 4.79
C MET A 62 19.57 0.62 5.75
N ALA A 63 18.86 1.51 6.45
CA ALA A 63 19.46 2.38 7.44
C ALA A 63 20.00 1.57 8.63
N ALA A 64 19.21 0.62 9.15
CA ALA A 64 19.63 -0.26 10.23
C ALA A 64 20.88 -1.06 9.86
N ASP A 65 20.90 -1.69 8.68
CA ASP A 65 22.05 -2.46 8.19
C ASP A 65 23.32 -1.62 8.11
N LYS A 66 23.20 -0.36 7.65
CA LYS A 66 24.33 0.58 7.60
C LYS A 66 24.83 0.97 8.98
N PHE A 67 23.93 1.22 9.93
CA PHE A 67 24.34 1.54 11.29
C PHE A 67 25.05 0.35 11.95
N GLU A 68 24.56 -0.87 11.75
CA GLU A 68 25.21 -2.09 12.25
C GLU A 68 26.63 -2.24 11.68
N GLN A 69 26.81 -2.02 10.37
CA GLN A 69 28.13 -2.05 9.73
C GLN A 69 29.09 -1.00 10.31
N ILE A 70 28.63 0.23 10.53
CA ILE A 70 29.42 1.30 11.14
C ILE A 70 29.82 0.91 12.57
N ASP A 71 28.89 0.37 13.36
CA ASP A 71 29.16 -0.06 14.73
C ASP A 71 30.20 -1.19 14.79
N GLU A 72 30.15 -2.14 13.86
CA GLU A 72 31.18 -3.18 13.74
C GLU A 72 32.57 -2.61 13.41
N GLU A 73 32.64 -1.65 12.49
CA GLU A 73 33.90 -0.99 12.12
C GLU A 73 34.48 -0.21 13.30
N LEU A 74 33.65 0.55 14.01
CA LEU A 74 34.04 1.26 15.23
C LEU A 74 34.54 0.30 16.31
N ALA A 75 33.85 -0.83 16.51
CA ALA A 75 34.27 -1.85 17.48
C ALA A 75 35.61 -2.50 17.11
N LYS A 76 35.88 -2.73 15.81
CA LYS A 76 37.17 -3.23 15.32
C LYS A 76 38.30 -2.24 15.57
N GLN A 77 38.04 -0.94 15.40
CA GLN A 77 39.02 0.12 15.68
C GLN A 77 39.28 0.27 17.18
N ALA A 78 38.25 0.20 18.03
CA ALA A 78 38.39 0.33 19.48
C ALA A 78 39.15 -0.84 20.14
N ARG A 79 39.28 -1.99 19.46
CA ARG A 79 40.02 -3.17 19.92
C ARG A 79 41.48 -3.21 19.44
N LYS A 80 41.88 -2.29 18.57
CA LYS A 80 43.28 -2.10 18.14
C LYS A 80 43.99 -1.12 19.06
#